data_AF-A0A7H4PM29-F1
#
_entry.id   AF-A0A7H4PM29-F1
#
_cell.length_a   1.000
_cell.length_b   1.000
_cell.length_c   1.000
_cell.angle_alpha   90.00
_cell.angle_beta   90.00
_cell.angle_gamma   90.00
#
_symmetry.space_group_name_H-M   'P 1'
#
loop_
_entity.id
_entity.type
_entity.pdbx_description
1 polymer ?
#
loop_
_entity_poly.entity_id
_entity_poly.type
_entity_poly.pdbx_seq_one_letter_code
_entity_poly.pdbx_strand_id
1 'polypeptide(L)'
;MPILNGETARFIAVVPDANNHYPRAAQGEVGLLEGWTLAKVVNETIDADANNAVKRPIIAVIDVPARPMAGREEAFGIHQALAGAAGAYAKARLAGHPVDWPDRRQKRCPGAFLAHGYQANRLIGL
;
A
#
# COMPACT_ATOMS: atom_id res chain seq x y z
N MET A 1 1.68 -15.17 11.75
CA MET A 1 1.64 -13.74 11.37
C MET A 1 2.82 -13.05 12.01
N PRO A 2 3.48 -12.09 11.34
CA PRO A 2 4.62 -11.39 11.91
C PRO A 2 4.21 -10.56 13.14
N ILE A 3 5.10 -10.48 14.13
CA ILE A 3 4.87 -9.86 15.44
C ILE A 3 5.75 -8.62 15.55
N LEU A 4 5.18 -7.47 15.92
CA LEU A 4 5.90 -6.23 16.22
C LEU A 4 5.59 -5.85 17.68
N ASN A 5 6.62 -5.73 18.53
CA ASN A 5 6.47 -5.42 19.96
C ASN A 5 5.47 -6.31 20.73
N GLY A 6 5.30 -7.58 20.33
CA GLY A 6 4.35 -8.51 20.96
C GLY A 6 2.93 -8.46 20.39
N GLU A 7 2.65 -7.55 19.46
CA GLU A 7 1.36 -7.45 18.76
C GLU A 7 1.43 -8.08 17.36
N THR A 8 0.35 -8.71 16.93
CA THR A 8 0.24 -9.21 15.56
C THR A 8 0.20 -8.02 14.61
N ALA A 9 1.14 -7.90 13.69
CA ALA A 9 1.17 -6.83 12.70
C ALA A 9 0.87 -7.38 11.30
N ARG A 10 0.33 -6.53 10.41
CA ARG A 10 0.20 -6.84 8.99
C ARG A 10 1.21 -6.02 8.20
N PHE A 11 2.19 -6.68 7.61
CA PHE A 11 3.13 -6.07 6.69
C PHE A 11 2.61 -6.21 5.27
N ILE A 12 2.61 -5.10 4.53
CA ILE A 12 2.18 -5.04 3.13
C ILE A 12 3.33 -4.41 2.34
N ALA A 13 3.83 -5.13 1.34
CA ALA A 13 4.91 -4.66 0.49
C ALA A 13 4.54 -4.88 -0.98
N VAL A 14 4.86 -3.91 -1.83
CA VAL A 14 4.84 -4.07 -3.29
C VAL A 14 6.24 -4.50 -3.71
N VAL A 15 6.32 -5.60 -4.46
CA VAL A 15 7.58 -6.21 -4.90
C VAL A 15 7.58 -6.41 -6.42
N PRO A 16 8.75 -6.47 -7.08
CA PRO A 16 8.83 -6.75 -8.50
C PRO A 16 8.19 -8.08 -8.88
N ASP A 17 7.38 -8.08 -9.94
CA ASP A 17 6.79 -9.27 -10.55
C ASP A 17 7.08 -9.28 -12.05
N ALA A 18 8.04 -10.12 -12.46
CA ALA A 18 8.43 -10.26 -13.86
C ALA A 18 7.29 -10.77 -14.78
N ASN A 19 6.25 -11.39 -14.20
CA ASN A 19 5.12 -11.95 -14.92
C ASN A 19 3.85 -11.10 -14.80
N ASN A 20 3.98 -9.83 -14.39
CA ASN A 20 2.84 -8.93 -14.23
C ASN A 20 2.05 -8.80 -15.55
N HIS A 21 0.71 -8.88 -15.45
CA HIS A 21 -0.19 -8.68 -16.59
C HIS A 21 -0.03 -7.29 -17.24
N TYR A 22 0.51 -6.33 -16.47
CA TYR A 22 0.92 -5.02 -16.93
C TYR A 22 2.45 -4.97 -17.01
N PRO A 23 3.04 -5.08 -18.22
CA PRO A 23 4.50 -5.15 -18.38
C PRO A 23 5.25 -3.92 -17.84
N ARG A 24 4.55 -2.80 -17.66
CA ARG A 24 5.10 -1.55 -17.14
C ARG A 24 5.10 -1.49 -15.61
N ALA A 25 4.52 -2.48 -14.94
CA ALA A 25 4.53 -2.67 -13.49
C ALA A 25 5.33 -3.92 -13.05
N ALA A 26 6.28 -4.37 -13.88
CA ALA A 26 7.01 -5.61 -13.66
C ALA A 26 8.27 -5.46 -12.76
N GLN A 27 8.76 -4.23 -12.58
CA GLN A 27 9.98 -3.96 -11.81
C GLN A 27 9.69 -3.47 -10.38
N GLY A 28 8.44 -3.61 -9.92
CA GLY A 28 8.03 -3.23 -8.57
C GLY A 28 7.27 -1.91 -8.52
N GLU A 29 6.85 -1.39 -9.67
CA GLU A 29 6.02 -0.20 -9.75
C GLU A 29 4.59 -0.45 -9.23
N VAL A 30 3.94 0.57 -8.66
CA VAL A 30 2.52 0.50 -8.31
C VAL A 30 1.67 0.79 -9.54
N GLY A 31 1.14 -0.27 -10.16
CA GLY A 31 0.20 -0.23 -11.27
C GLY A 31 -1.26 -0.44 -10.84
N LEU A 32 -2.08 -0.89 -11.79
CA LEU A 32 -3.52 -1.14 -11.60
C LEU A 32 -3.78 -2.28 -10.62
N LEU A 33 -3.11 -3.42 -10.83
CA LEU A 33 -3.31 -4.60 -9.98
C LEU A 33 -2.81 -4.34 -8.57
N GLU A 34 -1.68 -3.65 -8.44
CA GLU A 34 -1.09 -3.31 -7.15
C GLU A 34 -2.02 -2.36 -6.39
N GLY A 35 -2.53 -1.30 -7.03
CA GLY A 35 -3.47 -0.37 -6.40
C GLY A 35 -4.75 -1.05 -5.88
N TRP A 36 -5.41 -1.85 -6.73
CA TRP A 36 -6.63 -2.57 -6.31
C TRP A 36 -6.37 -3.66 -5.27
N THR A 37 -5.25 -4.37 -5.38
CA THR A 37 -4.87 -5.42 -4.43
C THR A 37 -4.54 -4.81 -3.07
N LEU A 38 -3.83 -3.68 -3.04
CA LEU A 38 -3.60 -2.92 -1.82
C LEU A 38 -4.92 -2.52 -1.15
N ALA A 39 -5.85 -1.95 -1.92
CA ALA A 39 -7.16 -1.58 -1.41
C ALA A 39 -7.92 -2.77 -0.82
N LYS A 40 -7.90 -3.92 -1.52
CA LYS A 40 -8.54 -5.16 -1.09
C LYS A 40 -7.92 -5.69 0.21
N VAL A 41 -6.60 -5.87 0.26
CA VAL A 41 -5.90 -6.44 1.42
C VAL A 41 -6.07 -5.56 2.66
N VAL A 42 -6.06 -4.23 2.50
CA VAL A 42 -6.31 -3.31 3.62
C VAL A 42 -7.74 -3.43 4.11
N ASN A 43 -8.75 -3.43 3.23
CA ASN A 43 -10.14 -3.60 3.65
C ASN A 43 -10.39 -4.95 4.34
N GLU A 44 -9.82 -6.05 3.81
CA GLU A 44 -9.89 -7.36 4.48
C GLU A 44 -9.26 -7.34 5.88
N THR A 45 -8.26 -6.49 6.11
CA THR A 45 -7.65 -6.31 7.43
C THR A 45 -8.60 -5.61 8.39
N ILE A 46 -9.25 -4.55 7.91
CA ILE A 46 -10.23 -3.78 8.67
C ILE A 46 -11.40 -4.69 9.07
N ASP A 47 -11.92 -5.47 8.12
CA ASP A 47 -13.06 -6.35 8.34
C ASP A 47 -12.69 -7.50 9.30
N ALA A 48 -11.50 -8.09 9.16
CA ALA A 48 -11.01 -9.14 10.06
C ALA A 48 -10.82 -8.65 11.51
N ASP A 49 -10.52 -7.37 11.69
CA ASP A 49 -10.32 -6.76 13.01
C ASP A 49 -11.53 -5.99 13.51
N ALA A 50 -12.66 -5.98 12.80
CA ALA A 50 -13.83 -5.17 13.14
C ALA A 50 -14.25 -5.34 14.62
N ASN A 51 -14.21 -6.58 15.12
CA ASN A 51 -14.61 -6.93 16.49
C ASN A 51 -13.45 -6.95 17.51
N ASN A 52 -12.22 -6.70 17.08
CA ASN A 52 -11.07 -6.68 17.99
C ASN A 52 -11.02 -5.36 18.77
N ALA A 53 -10.78 -5.45 20.08
CA ALA A 53 -10.64 -4.29 20.96
C ALA A 53 -9.37 -3.48 20.66
N VAL A 54 -8.29 -4.16 20.28
CA VAL A 54 -7.04 -3.54 19.79
C VAL A 54 -6.92 -3.84 18.31
N LYS A 55 -6.84 -2.79 17.49
CA LYS A 55 -6.69 -2.90 16.04
C LYS A 55 -5.23 -3.15 15.69
N ARG A 56 -4.97 -4.13 14.81
CA ARG A 56 -3.61 -4.51 14.48
C ARG A 56 -2.88 -3.40 13.70
N PRO A 57 -1.58 -3.17 13.95
CA PRO A 57 -0.80 -2.25 13.13
C PRO A 57 -0.69 -2.75 11.68
N ILE A 58 -0.82 -1.82 10.73
CA ILE A 58 -0.59 -2.04 9.31
C ILE A 58 0.70 -1.34 8.93
N ILE A 59 1.71 -2.11 8.55
CA ILE A 59 3.03 -1.62 8.19
C ILE A 59 3.17 -1.71 6.68
N ALA A 60 3.20 -0.56 6.03
CA ALA A 60 3.33 -0.49 4.59
C ALA A 60 4.81 -0.27 4.23
N VAL A 61 5.42 -1.23 3.55
CA VAL A 61 6.83 -1.23 3.16
C VAL A 61 6.91 -0.85 1.69
N ILE A 62 7.57 0.27 1.41
CA ILE A 62 7.76 0.74 0.03
C ILE A 62 9.21 0.65 -0.40
N ASP A 63 9.39 0.02 -1.55
CA ASP A 63 10.61 0.05 -2.36
C ASP A 63 10.20 0.13 -3.83
N VAL A 64 9.41 1.16 -4.16
CA VAL A 64 8.73 1.26 -5.45
C VAL A 64 9.60 2.10 -6.41
N PRO A 65 10.21 1.51 -7.46
CA PRO A 65 10.72 2.30 -8.57
C PRO A 65 9.54 3.02 -9.26
N ALA A 66 9.83 4.15 -9.90
CA ALA A 66 8.86 5.11 -10.40
C ALA A 66 7.53 4.56 -10.99
N ARG A 67 6.41 5.32 -10.88
CA ARG A 67 5.08 4.95 -11.44
C ARG A 67 5.19 4.48 -12.91
N PRO A 68 4.43 3.45 -13.34
CA PRO A 68 4.31 3.12 -14.76
C PRO A 68 3.63 4.30 -15.48
N MET A 69 4.38 5.06 -16.28
CA MET A 69 3.78 5.94 -17.28
C MET A 69 3.65 5.12 -18.56
N ALA A 70 2.45 4.59 -18.80
CA ALA A 70 2.10 3.91 -20.03
C ALA A 70 0.60 4.10 -20.34
N GLY A 71 0.29 4.25 -21.63
CA GLY A 71 -1.04 4.63 -22.09
C GLY A 71 -2.12 3.59 -21.78
N ARG A 72 -1.75 2.32 -21.61
CA ARG A 72 -2.70 1.25 -21.24
C ARG A 72 -3.20 1.43 -19.80
N GLU A 73 -2.30 1.68 -18.88
CA GLU A 73 -2.58 1.89 -17.46
C GLU A 73 -3.40 3.16 -17.24
N GLU A 74 -3.11 4.21 -18.02
CA GLU A 74 -3.89 5.44 -18.00
C GLU A 74 -5.32 5.22 -18.54
N ALA A 75 -5.46 4.48 -19.65
CA ALA A 75 -6.76 4.16 -20.25
C ALA A 75 -7.67 3.33 -19.34
N PHE A 76 -7.09 2.45 -18.52
CA PHE A 76 -7.82 1.66 -17.52
C PHE A 76 -7.95 2.37 -16.17
N GLY A 77 -7.56 3.65 -16.08
CA GLY A 77 -7.81 4.47 -14.90
C GLY A 77 -6.93 4.11 -13.71
N ILE A 78 -5.61 3.98 -13.92
CA ILE A 78 -4.64 3.76 -12.83
C ILE A 78 -4.79 4.77 -11.68
N HIS A 79 -5.22 6.00 -11.95
CA HIS A 79 -5.51 6.99 -10.92
C HIS A 79 -6.59 6.53 -9.94
N GLN A 80 -7.63 5.82 -10.41
CA GLN A 80 -8.70 5.29 -9.57
C GLN A 80 -8.22 4.11 -8.72
N ALA A 81 -7.37 3.25 -9.28
CA ALA A 81 -6.74 2.16 -8.51
C ALA A 81 -5.87 2.69 -7.37
N LEU A 82 -5.05 3.71 -7.66
CA LEU A 82 -4.22 4.39 -6.67
C LEU A 82 -5.07 5.13 -5.62
N ALA A 83 -6.17 5.78 -6.03
CA ALA A 83 -7.12 6.41 -5.12
C ALA A 83 -7.82 5.38 -4.22
N GLY A 84 -8.14 4.18 -4.74
CA GLY A 84 -8.70 3.08 -3.96
C GLY A 84 -7.76 2.61 -2.85
N ALA A 85 -6.47 2.46 -3.17
CA ALA A 85 -5.44 2.12 -2.16
C ALA A 85 -5.35 3.21 -1.07
N ALA A 86 -5.23 4.48 -1.49
CA ALA A 86 -5.17 5.61 -0.56
C ALA A 86 -6.42 5.65 0.35
N GLY A 87 -7.61 5.49 -0.24
CA GLY A 87 -8.88 5.48 0.49
C GLY A 87 -8.96 4.33 1.51
N ALA A 88 -8.46 3.15 1.16
CA ALA A 88 -8.43 2.01 2.08
C ALA A 88 -7.50 2.26 3.28
N TYR A 89 -6.30 2.81 3.06
CA TYR A 89 -5.40 3.19 4.16
C TYR A 89 -6.00 4.29 5.05
N ALA A 90 -6.65 5.30 4.46
CA ALA A 90 -7.34 6.33 5.21
C ALA A 90 -8.48 5.74 6.06
N LYS A 91 -9.26 4.81 5.50
CA LYS A 91 -10.31 4.08 6.23
C LYS A 91 -9.75 3.25 7.39
N ALA A 92 -8.63 2.56 7.18
CA ALA A 92 -7.97 1.81 8.25
C ALA A 92 -7.55 2.72 9.40
N ARG A 93 -6.97 3.88 9.09
CA ARG A 93 -6.61 4.90 10.08
C ARG A 93 -7.82 5.40 10.86
N LEU A 94 -8.92 5.72 10.17
CA LEU A 94 -10.16 6.16 10.82
C LEU A 94 -10.81 5.07 11.68
N ALA A 95 -10.64 3.80 11.31
CA ALA A 95 -11.09 2.66 12.11
C ALA A 95 -10.20 2.34 13.32
N GLY A 96 -9.13 3.12 13.53
CA GLY A 96 -8.24 3.00 14.70
C GLY A 96 -7.03 2.09 14.48
N HIS A 97 -6.75 1.64 13.26
CA HIS A 97 -5.52 0.91 12.98
C HIS A 97 -4.31 1.86 12.97
N PRO A 98 -3.23 1.55 13.71
CA PRO A 98 -1.97 2.25 13.56
C PRO A 98 -1.36 1.92 12.20
N VAL A 99 -1.20 2.91 11.32
CA VAL A 99 -0.54 2.75 10.03
C VAL A 99 0.86 3.35 10.13
N ASP A 100 1.88 2.49 10.15
CA ASP A 100 3.29 2.88 10.31
C ASP A 100 4.10 2.63 9.05
N TRP A 101 5.08 3.50 8.82
CA TRP A 101 5.82 3.58 7.57
C TRP A 101 7.33 3.61 7.77
N PRO A 102 8.05 2.52 7.46
CA PRO A 102 9.51 2.54 7.31
C PRO A 102 9.88 2.86 5.84
N ASP A 103 10.30 4.11 5.58
CA ASP A 103 10.75 4.59 4.26
C ASP A 103 12.20 4.17 3.98
N ARG A 104 12.47 3.50 2.84
CA ARG A 104 13.82 3.31 2.31
C ARG A 104 14.10 4.40 1.25
N ARG A 105 15.22 5.10 1.45
CA ARG A 105 15.68 6.34 0.82
C ARG A 105 15.79 6.42 -0.73
N GLN A 106 15.19 5.54 -1.54
CA GLN A 106 15.42 5.52 -2.99
C GLN A 106 14.14 5.67 -3.83
N LYS A 107 14.02 6.84 -4.46
CA LYS A 107 13.10 7.21 -5.56
C LYS A 107 11.63 7.40 -5.17
N ARG A 108 11.33 8.63 -4.75
CA ARG A 108 9.96 9.13 -4.56
C ARG A 108 9.29 9.39 -5.90
N CYS A 109 8.36 8.51 -6.28
CA CYS A 109 7.40 8.84 -7.33
C CYS A 109 6.09 9.38 -6.69
N PRO A 110 5.64 10.60 -7.05
CA PRO A 110 4.55 11.28 -6.33
C PRO A 110 3.24 10.48 -6.23
N GLY A 111 2.83 9.76 -7.28
CA GLY A 111 1.56 9.02 -7.30
C GLY A 111 1.57 7.70 -6.50
N ALA A 112 2.66 6.94 -6.57
CA ALA A 112 2.80 5.68 -5.83
C ALA A 112 2.89 5.94 -4.32
N PHE A 113 3.59 7.01 -3.93
CA PHE A 113 3.74 7.44 -2.55
C PHE A 113 2.43 7.96 -1.93
N LEU A 114 1.55 8.58 -2.73
CA LEU A 114 0.21 8.98 -2.29
C LEU A 114 -0.72 7.78 -2.07
N ALA A 115 -0.63 6.76 -2.94
CA ALA A 115 -1.45 5.56 -2.87
C ALA A 115 -1.08 4.62 -1.73
N HIS A 116 0.21 4.57 -1.40
CA HIS A 116 0.78 3.68 -0.42
C HIS A 116 1.83 4.51 0.33
N GLY A 117 1.51 4.95 1.55
CA GLY A 117 2.43 5.70 2.43
C GLY A 117 1.92 7.02 2.97
N TYR A 118 1.40 7.92 2.15
CA TYR A 118 1.03 9.27 2.62
C TYR A 118 -0.20 9.31 3.55
N GLN A 119 -0.84 8.17 3.77
CA GLN A 119 -1.94 8.01 4.73
C GLN A 119 -1.48 7.46 6.10
N ALA A 120 -0.17 7.26 6.29
CA ALA A 120 0.38 6.76 7.55
C ALA A 120 0.17 7.75 8.71
N ASN A 121 -0.01 7.20 9.91
CA ASN A 121 -0.05 7.99 11.15
C ASN A 121 1.34 8.54 11.49
N ARG A 122 2.40 7.80 11.16
CA ARG A 122 3.79 8.20 11.37
C ARG A 122 4.64 7.80 10.18
N LEU A 123 5.47 8.74 9.72
CA LEU A 123 6.49 8.52 8.69
C LEU A 123 7.84 8.38 9.38
N ILE A 124 8.50 7.23 9.22
CA ILE A 124 9.83 6.95 9.76
C ILE A 124 10.76 6.76 8.57
N GLY A 125 11.74 7.65 8.41
CA GLY A 125 12.75 7.55 7.36
C GLY A 125 14.04 6.94 7.87
N LEU A 126 14.66 6.07 7.06
CA LEU A 126 16.00 5.53 7.29
C LEU A 126 17.07 6.26 6.48
#